data_AF-A0AA41T8Q5-F1
#
_entry.id   AF-A0AA41T8Q5-F1
#
_cell.length_a   1.000
_cell.length_b   1.000
_cell.length_c   1.000
_cell.angle_alpha   90.00
_cell.angle_beta   90.00
_cell.angle_gamma   90.00
#
_symmetry.space_group_name_H-M   'P 1'
#
loop_
_entity.id
_entity.type
_entity.pdbx_description
1 polymer ?
#
loop_
_entity_poly.entity_id
_entity_poly.type
_entity_poly.pdbx_seq_one_letter_code
_entity_poly.pdbx_strand_id
1 'polypeptide(L)'
;MLEDVVEHGLDQKLWPFVSDPAPTSSSQTAVSARFGHWHKNKVGIEAQPGSRLIVYFMGGVAMSKMRAAYEVTRATEGKWEVLINSSHILTPT
;
A
#
# COMPACT_ATOMS: atom_id res chain seq x y z
N MET A 1 -4.90 11.67 -7.45
CA MET A 1 -4.91 11.25 -6.02
C MET A 1 -4.31 9.87 -5.83
N LEU A 2 -4.93 8.76 -6.29
CA LEU A 2 -4.32 7.42 -6.13
C LEU A 2 -2.95 7.30 -6.82
N GLU A 3 -2.83 7.85 -8.02
CA GLU A 3 -1.57 7.94 -8.78
C GLU A 3 -0.55 8.84 -8.04
N ASP A 4 -0.95 10.05 -7.66
CA ASP A 4 -0.08 10.99 -6.91
C ASP A 4 0.48 10.40 -5.61
N VAL A 5 -0.28 9.54 -4.91
CA VAL A 5 0.23 8.87 -3.68
C VAL A 5 1.30 7.85 -4.01
N VAL A 6 1.08 7.05 -5.05
CA VAL A 6 2.02 6.03 -5.51
C VAL A 6 3.32 6.65 -6.03
N GLU A 7 3.24 7.83 -6.61
CA GLU A 7 4.37 8.61 -7.13
C GLU A 7 5.03 9.52 -6.07
N HIS A 8 4.56 9.48 -4.82
CA HIS A 8 4.99 10.38 -3.73
C HIS A 8 4.79 11.88 -4.01
N GLY A 9 3.91 12.23 -4.95
CA GLY A 9 3.60 13.61 -5.37
C GLY A 9 2.38 14.23 -4.68
N LEU A 10 1.81 13.59 -3.65
CA LEU A 10 0.64 14.12 -2.95
C LEU A 10 0.99 15.38 -2.14
N ASP A 11 0.26 16.47 -2.36
CA ASP A 11 0.45 17.72 -1.62
C ASP A 11 0.13 17.56 -0.13
N GLN A 12 1.16 17.67 0.70
CA GLN A 12 1.07 17.54 2.16
C GLN A 12 0.27 18.67 2.80
N LYS A 13 0.07 19.81 2.12
CA LYS A 13 -0.80 20.88 2.62
C LYS A 13 -2.28 20.49 2.57
N LEU A 14 -2.66 19.72 1.55
CA LEU A 14 -4.01 19.20 1.39
C LEU A 14 -4.20 17.89 2.15
N TRP A 15 -3.13 17.10 2.28
CA TRP A 15 -3.13 15.79 2.92
C TRP A 15 -2.01 15.66 3.96
N PRO A 16 -2.15 16.34 5.12
CA PRO A 16 -1.14 16.30 6.16
C PRO A 16 -1.05 14.91 6.79
N PHE A 17 0.16 14.50 7.17
CA PHE A 17 0.33 13.34 8.03
C PHE A 17 -0.13 13.67 9.46
N VAL A 18 -0.82 12.72 10.10
CA VAL A 18 -1.21 12.86 11.52
C VAL A 18 0.01 12.78 12.43
N SER A 19 0.97 11.94 12.04
CA SER A 19 2.28 11.84 12.67
C SER A 19 3.31 11.67 11.57
N ASP A 20 4.43 12.38 11.67
CA ASP A 20 5.53 12.20 10.72
C ASP A 20 6.02 10.75 10.77
N PRO A 21 6.26 10.12 9.60
CA PRO A 21 6.91 8.82 9.57
C PRO A 21 8.22 8.90 10.34
N ALA A 22 8.45 7.94 11.24
CA ALA A 22 9.73 7.84 11.91
C ALA A 22 10.84 7.83 10.83
N PRO A 23 11.94 8.59 11.01
CA PRO A 23 13.03 8.59 10.04
C PRO A 23 13.42 7.14 9.82
N THR A 24 13.38 6.69 8.56
CA THR A 24 13.66 5.30 8.22
C THR A 24 15.05 4.98 8.74
N SER A 25 15.15 4.28 9.88
CA SER A 25 16.43 3.74 10.29
C SER A 25 16.81 2.76 9.19
N SER A 26 17.94 3.03 8.54
CA SER A 26 18.54 2.09 7.60
C SER A 26 18.65 0.74 8.32
N SER A 27 17.81 -0.21 7.93
CA SER A 27 17.92 -1.64 8.17
C SER A 27 18.56 -2.02 9.52
N GLN A 28 17.82 -1.92 10.63
CA GLN A 28 18.03 -2.92 11.68
C GLN A 28 17.26 -4.18 11.27
N THR A 29 17.87 -4.96 10.37
CA THR A 29 17.58 -6.39 10.31
C THR A 29 17.71 -6.92 11.73
N ALA A 30 16.58 -7.35 12.32
CA ALA A 30 16.59 -8.01 13.60
C ALA A 30 17.42 -9.29 13.45
N VAL A 31 18.67 -9.26 13.89
CA VAL A 31 19.55 -10.43 13.86
C VAL A 31 19.10 -11.33 15.00
N SER A 32 18.27 -12.32 14.67
CA SER A 32 18.00 -13.43 15.57
C SER A 32 19.33 -14.15 15.84
N ALA A 33 19.69 -14.30 17.12
CA ALA A 33 20.87 -15.06 17.56
C ALA A 33 20.79 -16.57 17.23
N ARG A 34 19.71 -17.01 16.57
CA ARG A 34 19.54 -18.38 16.08
C ARG A 34 20.11 -18.48 14.66
N PHE A 35 21.42 -18.31 14.55
CA PHE A 35 22.17 -18.72 13.37
C PHE A 35 22.16 -20.26 13.31
N GLY A 36 21.08 -20.81 12.77
CA GLY A 36 20.83 -22.23 12.57
C GLY A 36 20.53 -22.46 11.10
N HIS A 37 21.59 -22.49 10.31
CA HIS A 37 21.59 -22.87 8.90
C HIS A 37 20.97 -24.27 8.69
N TRP A 38 19.69 -24.31 8.30
CA TRP A 38 19.02 -25.52 7.79
C TRP A 38 18.82 -25.36 6.28
N HIS A 39 19.73 -25.96 5.51
CA HIS A 39 19.72 -25.97 4.06
C HIS A 39 18.37 -26.38 3.45
N LYS A 40 18.02 -25.72 2.34
CA LYS A 40 17.08 -26.16 1.29
C LYS A 40 15.61 -26.26 1.73
N ASN A 41 14.80 -25.28 1.33
CA ASN A 41 13.84 -25.50 0.25
C ASN A 41 13.11 -24.22 -0.14
N LYS A 42 12.89 -24.14 -1.46
CA LYS A 42 12.04 -23.22 -2.22
C LYS A 42 12.55 -21.79 -2.32
N VAL A 43 13.18 -21.55 -3.47
CA VAL A 43 12.85 -20.43 -4.37
C VAL A 43 11.33 -20.39 -4.52
N GLY A 44 10.65 -19.84 -3.51
CA GLY A 44 9.34 -19.27 -3.63
C GLY A 44 9.60 -17.79 -3.64
N ILE A 45 9.12 -17.12 -4.67
CA ILE A 45 8.93 -15.68 -4.69
C ILE A 45 8.10 -15.35 -3.44
N GLU A 46 8.72 -15.16 -2.29
CA GLU A 46 8.16 -14.30 -1.26
C GLU A 46 8.17 -12.94 -1.92
N ALA A 47 7.07 -12.63 -2.60
CA ALA A 47 6.75 -11.26 -2.94
C ALA A 47 6.84 -10.52 -1.61
N GLN A 48 7.97 -9.84 -1.39
CA GLN A 48 8.10 -8.84 -0.34
C GLN A 48 6.83 -8.01 -0.45
N PRO A 49 6.00 -7.94 0.61
CA PRO A 49 4.71 -7.31 0.48
C PRO A 49 4.94 -5.89 -0.01
N GLY A 50 4.44 -5.60 -1.22
CA GLY A 50 4.51 -4.29 -1.81
C GLY A 50 3.94 -3.26 -0.84
N SER A 51 4.36 -2.01 -0.96
CA SER A 51 3.84 -0.94 -0.12
C SER A 51 2.32 -0.89 -0.23
N ARG A 52 1.60 -0.91 0.91
CA ARG A 52 0.14 -0.92 0.92
C ARG A 52 -0.39 0.50 1.06
N LEU A 53 -1.27 0.88 0.14
CA LEU A 53 -2.02 2.13 0.22
C LEU A 53 -3.46 1.82 0.62
N ILE A 54 -3.88 2.28 1.79
CA ILE A 54 -5.26 2.11 2.29
C ILE A 54 -6.00 3.44 2.17
N VAL A 55 -7.12 3.46 1.46
CA VAL A 55 -7.97 4.65 1.28
C VAL A 55 -9.38 4.37 1.79
N TYR A 56 -9.87 5.22 2.69
CA TYR A 56 -11.22 5.13 3.24
C TYR A 56 -12.10 6.28 2.75
N PHE A 57 -13.19 5.97 2.07
CA PHE A 57 -14.17 6.95 1.62
C PHE A 57 -15.31 7.11 2.62
N MET A 58 -15.42 8.30 3.21
CA MET A 58 -16.56 8.70 4.02
C MET A 58 -17.79 8.92 3.12
N GLY A 59 -18.95 8.39 3.50
CA GLY A 59 -20.21 8.63 2.77
C GLY A 59 -20.45 7.73 1.56
N GLY A 60 -19.68 6.67 1.40
CA GLY A 60 -19.86 5.69 0.34
C GLY A 60 -18.81 5.79 -0.78
N VAL A 61 -18.65 4.72 -1.54
CA VAL A 61 -17.70 4.65 -2.67
C VAL A 61 -18.42 4.29 -3.96
N ALA A 62 -18.19 5.09 -5.01
CA ALA A 62 -18.68 4.78 -6.34
C ALA A 62 -17.83 3.67 -6.99
N MET A 63 -18.46 2.82 -7.80
CA MET A 63 -17.78 1.73 -8.53
C MET A 63 -16.61 2.22 -9.39
N SER A 64 -16.66 3.45 -9.91
CA SER A 64 -15.57 4.07 -10.67
C SER A 64 -14.29 4.24 -9.84
N LYS A 65 -14.41 4.55 -8.54
CA LYS A 65 -13.26 4.67 -7.63
C LYS A 65 -12.66 3.30 -7.34
N MET A 66 -13.51 2.28 -7.14
CA MET A 66 -13.07 0.91 -6.94
C MET A 66 -12.30 0.38 -8.16
N ARG A 67 -12.78 0.68 -9.37
CA ARG A 67 -12.06 0.38 -10.62
C ARG A 67 -10.70 1.07 -10.70
N ALA A 68 -10.62 2.35 -10.34
CA ALA A 68 -9.38 3.11 -10.39
C ALA A 68 -8.27 2.51 -9.50
N ALA A 69 -8.60 1.92 -8.34
CA ALA A 69 -7.59 1.23 -7.51
C ALA A 69 -6.94 0.03 -8.22
N TYR A 70 -7.72 -0.74 -8.98
CA TYR A 70 -7.17 -1.86 -9.75
C TYR A 70 -6.28 -1.39 -10.89
N GLU A 71 -6.65 -0.30 -11.56
CA GLU A 71 -5.85 0.29 -12.63
C GLU A 71 -4.48 0.76 -12.10
N VAL A 72 -4.46 1.44 -10.95
CA VAL A 72 -3.20 1.89 -10.31
C VAL A 72 -2.37 0.73 -9.78
N THR A 73 -2.98 -0.27 -9.14
CA THR A 73 -2.26 -1.47 -8.67
C THR A 73 -1.59 -2.20 -9.83
N ARG A 74 -2.27 -2.30 -10.97
CA ARG A 74 -1.68 -2.88 -12.20
C ARG A 74 -0.57 -2.00 -12.79
N ALA A 75 -0.75 -0.69 -12.82
CA ALA A 75 0.24 0.25 -13.33
C ALA A 75 1.56 0.23 -12.53
N THR A 76 1.51 -0.16 -11.26
CA THR A 76 2.70 -0.29 -10.40
C THR A 76 3.34 -1.67 -10.41
N GLU A 77 2.86 -2.59 -11.26
CA GLU A 77 3.35 -3.98 -11.35
C GLU A 77 3.36 -4.71 -9.99
N GLY A 78 2.40 -4.38 -9.11
CA GLY A 78 2.32 -4.97 -7.77
C GLY A 78 3.31 -4.41 -6.75
N LYS A 79 4.10 -3.38 -7.10
CA LYS A 79 4.92 -2.63 -6.13
C LYS A 79 4.04 -1.96 -5.06
N TRP A 80 2.85 -1.51 -5.47
CA TRP A 80 1.85 -0.95 -4.57
C TRP A 80 0.55 -1.75 -4.61
N GLU A 81 0.04 -2.11 -3.44
CA GLU A 81 -1.27 -2.73 -3.28
C GLU A 81 -2.26 -1.66 -2.80
N VAL A 82 -3.21 -1.27 -3.65
CA VAL A 82 -4.21 -0.24 -3.31
C VAL A 82 -5.49 -0.89 -2.79
N LEU A 83 -5.80 -0.64 -1.52
CA LEU A 83 -6.99 -1.12 -0.84
C LEU A 83 -7.98 0.03 -0.63
N ILE A 84 -9.17 -0.08 -1.23
CA ILE A 84 -10.26 0.89 -1.04
C ILE A 84 -11.30 0.30 -0.10
N ASN A 85 -11.70 1.09 0.89
CA ASN A 85 -12.80 0.78 1.78
C ASN A 85 -13.75 1.98 1.94
N SER A 86 -14.98 1.73 2.35
CA SER A 86 -16.01 2.75 2.55
C SER A 86 -17.10 2.25 3.48
N SER A 87 -18.00 3.14 3.90
CA SER A 87 -19.18 2.77 4.69
C SER A 87 -20.20 1.96 3.88
N HIS A 88 -20.39 2.26 2.60
CA HIS A 88 -21.29 1.53 1.70
C HIS A 88 -20.91 1.76 0.22
N ILE A 89 -21.44 0.94 -0.69
CA ILE A 89 -21.19 1.09 -2.12
C ILE A 89 -22.30 1.96 -2.73
N LEU A 90 -21.90 2.97 -3.51
CA LEU A 90 -22.80 3.87 -4.23
C LEU A 90 -23.08 3.33 -5.63
N THR A 91 -24.37 3.19 -5.94
CA THR A 91 -24.88 2.88 -7.27
C THR A 91 -25.66 4.09 -7.81
N PRO A 92 -25.42 4.52 -9.06
CA PRO A 92 -26.25 5.56 -9.67
C PRO A 92 -27.67 5.02 -9.85
N THR A 93 -28.65 5.64 -9.17
CA THR A 93 -30.09 5.47 -9.41
C THR A 93 -30.61 6.54 -10.34
#